data_AF-A0A3R5Y312-F1
#
_entry.id   AF-A0A3R5Y312-F1
#
_cell.length_a   1.000
_cell.length_b   1.000
_cell.length_c   1.000
_cell.angle_alpha   90.00
_cell.angle_beta   90.00
_cell.angle_gamma   90.00
#
_symmetry.space_group_name_H-M   'P 1'
#
loop_
_entity.id
_entity.type
_entity.pdbx_description
1 polymer ?
#
loop_
_entity_poly.entity_id
_entity_poly.type
_entity_poly.pdbx_seq_one_letter_code
_entity_poly.pdbx_strand_id
1 'polypeptide(L)' 'MLLTFNHWVTCEKALDQIKERRYQEYLWNDSRRNVLLYGISFCKKRCRVIVESL' A
#
# COMPACT_ATOMS: atom_id res chain seq x y z
N MET A 1 16.49 17.40 -15.77
CA MET A 1 16.88 16.41 -14.75
C MET A 1 16.32 16.85 -13.40
N LEU A 2 15.01 16.72 -13.20
CA LEU A 2 14.34 17.01 -11.92
C LEU A 2 13.75 15.70 -11.41
N LEU A 3 14.62 14.75 -11.06
CA LEU A 3 14.24 13.58 -10.26
C LEU A 3 14.21 14.03 -8.81
N THR A 4 13.18 14.80 -8.47
CA THR A 4 12.82 15.04 -7.09
C THR A 4 12.63 13.69 -6.41
N PHE A 5 13.23 13.55 -5.23
CA PHE A 5 13.17 12.45 -4.29
C PHE A 5 11.72 12.08 -3.88
N ASN A 6 10.87 11.67 -4.82
CA ASN A 6 9.53 11.16 -4.55
C ASN A 6 9.61 9.65 -4.25
N HIS A 7 10.40 9.28 -3.23
CA HIS A 7 10.37 7.93 -2.66
C HIS A 7 8.94 7.53 -2.28
N TRP A 8 8.07 8.51 -2.03
CA TRP A 8 6.68 8.36 -1.67
C TRP A 8 5.80 7.63 -2.69
N VAL A 9 6.13 7.71 -3.98
CA VAL A 9 5.42 6.96 -5.05
C VAL A 9 5.51 5.45 -4.82
N THR A 10 6.50 4.96 -4.05
CA THR A 10 6.62 3.52 -3.75
C THR A 10 5.47 2.99 -2.89
N CYS A 11 4.91 3.79 -1.98
CA CYS A 11 3.75 3.38 -1.19
C CYS A 11 2.50 3.22 -2.05
N GLU A 12 2.25 4.17 -2.96
CA GLU A 12 1.11 4.17 -3.88
C GLU A 12 1.21 2.98 -4.83
N LYS A 13 2.40 2.76 -5.44
CA LYS A 13 2.66 1.58 -6.28
C LYS A 13 2.45 0.25 -5.55
N ALA A 14 2.83 0.16 -4.28
CA ALA A 14 2.62 -1.04 -3.48
C ALA A 14 1.12 -1.31 -3.26
N LEU A 15 0.34 -0.27 -2.98
CA LEU A 15 -1.12 -0.38 -2.83
C LEU A 15 -1.79 -0.78 -4.15
N ASP A 16 -1.36 -0.21 -5.28
CA ASP A 16 -1.88 -0.58 -6.60
C ASP A 16 -1.61 -2.07 -6.91
N GLN A 17 -0.41 -2.57 -6.61
CA GLN A 17 -0.08 -3.99 -6.78
C GLN A 17 -0.96 -4.90 -5.91
N ILE A 18 -1.27 -4.49 -4.67
CA ILE A 18 -2.15 -5.26 -3.78
C ILE A 18 -3.57 -5.31 -4.35
N LYS A 19 -4.09 -4.17 -4.83
CA LYS A 19 -5.42 -4.06 -5.44
C LYS A 19 -5.53 -4.89 -6.71
N GLU A 20 -4.52 -4.86 -7.58
CA GLU A 20 -4.47 -5.62 -8.82
C GLU A 20 -4.57 -7.13 -8.58
N ARG A 21 -3.94 -7.62 -7.50
CA ARG A 21 -3.97 -9.04 -7.12
C ARG A 21 -5.26 -9.49 -6.44
N ARG A 22 -6.16 -8.56 -6.12
CA ARG A 22 -7.50 -8.81 -5.55
C ARG A 22 -7.48 -9.72 -4.31
N TYR A 23 -6.46 -9.59 -3.45
CA TYR A 23 -6.34 -10.39 -2.23
C TYR A 23 -7.55 -10.25 -1.29
N GLN A 24 -8.26 -9.11 -1.35
CA GLN A 24 -9.46 -8.88 -0.56
C GLN A 24 -10.54 -9.94 -0.79
N GLU A 25 -10.65 -10.52 -2.00
CA GLU A 25 -11.66 -11.53 -2.30
C GLU A 25 -11.38 -12.85 -1.61
N TYR A 26 -10.11 -13.25 -1.58
CA TYR A 26 -9.69 -14.42 -0.81
C TYR A 26 -9.99 -14.22 0.68
N LEU A 27 -9.71 -13.02 1.21
CA LEU A 27 -9.96 -12.70 2.62
C LEU A 27 -11.45 -12.67 2.96
N TRP A 28 -12.29 -12.09 2.09
CA TRP A 28 -13.74 -12.08 2.26
C TRP A 28 -14.33 -13.49 2.23
N ASN A 29 -13.81 -14.38 1.37
CA ASN A 29 -14.20 -15.78 1.32
C ASN A 29 -13.84 -16.53 2.62
N ASP A 30 -12.75 -16.16 3.30
CA ASP A 30 -12.36 -16.67 4.63
C ASP A 30 -13.09 -15.94 5.78
N SER A 31 -14.20 -15.25 5.50
CA SER A 31 -14.97 -14.45 6.47
C SER A 31 -14.21 -13.31 7.16
N ARG A 32 -13.05 -12.89 6.60
CA ARG A 32 -12.26 -11.75 7.11
C ARG A 32 -12.73 -10.48 6.44
N ARG A 33 -13.59 -9.72 7.12
CA ARG A 33 -14.24 -8.52 6.56
C ARG A 33 -13.54 -7.21 6.91
N ASN A 34 -12.80 -7.17 8.02
CA ASN A 34 -12.09 -5.97 8.45
C ASN A 34 -10.67 -5.97 7.88
N VAL A 35 -10.51 -5.49 6.64
CA VAL A 35 -9.23 -5.51 5.93
C VAL A 35 -8.72 -4.08 5.76
N LEU A 36 -7.48 -3.84 6.22
CA LEU A 36 -6.76 -2.59 6.00
C LEU A 36 -5.64 -2.84 4.99
N LEU A 37 -5.64 -2.07 3.90
CA LEU A 37 -4.51 -2.00 2.98
C LEU A 37 -3.55 -0.93 3.48
N TYR A 38 -2.27 -1.27 3.59
CA TYR A 38 -1.27 -0.26 3.93
C TYR A 38 0.01 -0.42 3.10
N GLY A 39 0.54 0.71 2.68
CA GLY A 39 1.86 0.82 2.05
C GLY A 39 2.79 1.59 2.98
N ILE A 40 3.93 1.00 3.34
CA ILE A 40 4.97 1.63 4.16
C ILE A 40 6.27 1.75 3.38
N SER A 41 6.87 2.92 3.37
CA SER A 41 8.18 3.16 2.78
C SER A 41 9.10 3.89 3.74
N PHE A 42 10.39 3.54 3.70
CA PHE A 42 11.43 4.12 4.54
C PHE A 42 12.48 4.79 3.66
N CYS A 43 12.91 5.99 4.02
CA CYS A 43 14.02 6.70 3.40
C CYS A 43 14.85 7.41 4.47
N LYS A 44 16.09 6.96 4.67
CA LYS A 44 16.97 7.43 5.76
C LYS A 44 16.26 7.33 7.12
N LYS A 45 16.09 8.44 7.83
CA LYS A 45 15.38 8.53 9.13
C LYS A 45 13.90 8.91 8.99
N ARG A 46 13.29 8.77 7.81
CA ARG A 46 11.89 9.13 7.55
C ARG A 46 11.11 7.90 7.08
N CYS A 47 9.87 7.80 7.52
CA CYS A 47 8.91 6.83 7.01
C CYS A 47 7.67 7.56 6.47
N ARG A 48 7.02 6.95 5.47
CA ARG A 48 5.66 7.31 5.06
C ARG A 48 4.81 6.06 5.10
N VAL A 49 3.63 6.20 5.66
CA VAL A 49 2.59 5.19 5.71
C VAL A 49 1.37 5.79 5.01
N ILE A 50 0.75 5.04 4.12
CA ILE A 50 -0.60 5.35 3.64
C ILE A 50 -1.46 4.10 3.82
N VAL A 51 -2.68 4.32 4.31
CA VAL A 51 -3.61 3.30 4.75
C VAL A 51 -4.95 3.56 4.09
N GLU A 52 -5.59 2.51 3.61
CA GLU A 52 -6.94 2.52 3.06
C GLU A 52 -7.75 1.40 3.71
N SER A 53 -9.01 1.69 4.08
CA SER A 53 -9.95 0.66 4.51
C SER A 53 -10.68 0.11 3.29
N LEU A 54 -10.81 -1.22 3.23
CA LEU A 54 -11.66 -1.93 2.27
C LEU A 54 -13.03 -2.26 2.87
#